data_AF-A0A1V5HCW4-F1
#
_entry.id   AF-A0A1V5HCW4-F1
#
_cell.length_a   1.000
_cell.length_b   1.000
_cell.length_c   1.000
_cell.angle_alpha   90.00
_cell.angle_beta   90.00
_cell.angle_gamma   90.00
#
_symmetry.space_group_name_H-M   'P 1'
#
loop_
_entity.id
_entity.type
_entity.pdbx_description
1 polymer ?
#
loop_
_entity_poly.entity_id
_entity_poly.type
_entity_poly.pdbx_seq_one_letter_code
_entity_poly.pdbx_strand_id
1 'polypeptide(L)'
;MNKKYLSVLFFILFSCGTVVFGQKNIVILHTNDTHSRIEPIPETDRIAGDKGGVVRRMKYIDQVRKENKNVLLFDAGDFLQGTPYFNLFKGEIETEAMNLMRYDAVTLGNHEFDYGLDILEKVVRRAKFPIVSSNYDFSGTQLNNLIKPYIILKKDGVKIGIIGINVEPRGLIASGNYMGMKFLPPAETANKLALKLKTIDKCDMVICLSHLGYTSDKRFVKQTRNIDIIIGGHSHTNMKTPDILKNIDNKDVLVFQTAGRGIYVGRIDVKLEKIRR
;
A
#
# COMPACT_ATOMS: atom_id res chain seq x y z
N MET A 1 69.26 -20.16 -47.07
CA MET A 1 67.89 -20.65 -46.78
C MET A 1 67.38 -19.95 -45.53
N ASN A 2 66.68 -18.81 -45.67
CA ASN A 2 66.11 -18.09 -44.53
C ASN A 2 64.60 -18.30 -44.50
N LYS A 3 64.10 -19.12 -43.55
CA LYS A 3 62.67 -19.23 -43.27
C LYS A 3 62.24 -18.04 -42.40
N LYS A 4 61.43 -17.14 -42.96
CA LYS A 4 60.73 -16.10 -42.20
C LYS A 4 59.49 -16.72 -41.57
N TYR A 5 59.40 -16.77 -40.25
CA TYR A 5 58.18 -17.13 -39.53
C TYR A 5 57.30 -15.89 -39.42
N LEU A 6 56.06 -15.98 -39.91
CA LEU A 6 55.04 -14.95 -39.79
C LEU A 6 54.22 -15.24 -38.52
N SER A 7 54.49 -14.50 -37.44
CA SER A 7 53.71 -14.57 -36.21
C SER A 7 52.41 -13.78 -36.38
N VAL A 8 51.28 -14.48 -36.49
CA VAL A 8 49.94 -13.86 -36.47
C VAL A 8 49.54 -13.66 -35.00
N LEU A 9 49.44 -12.40 -34.57
CA LEU A 9 49.00 -12.03 -33.23
C LEU A 9 47.46 -11.95 -33.21
N PHE A 10 46.80 -12.88 -32.54
CA PHE A 10 45.35 -12.83 -32.30
C PHE A 10 45.07 -11.87 -31.14
N PHE A 11 44.54 -10.67 -31.43
CA PHE A 11 43.99 -9.77 -30.41
C PHE A 11 42.59 -10.25 -30.02
N ILE A 12 42.47 -10.93 -28.88
CA ILE A 12 41.17 -11.21 -28.25
C ILE A 12 40.73 -9.93 -27.52
N LEU A 13 39.83 -9.18 -28.14
CA LEU A 13 39.13 -8.05 -27.53
C LEU A 13 38.15 -8.58 -26.47
N PHE A 14 38.59 -8.64 -25.21
CA PHE A 14 37.70 -8.78 -24.07
C PHE A 14 36.91 -7.47 -23.92
N SER A 15 35.68 -7.41 -24.44
CA SER A 15 34.77 -6.32 -24.11
C SER A 15 34.32 -6.50 -22.66
N CYS A 16 35.01 -5.82 -21.74
CA CYS A 16 34.55 -5.68 -20.36
C CYS A 16 33.30 -4.78 -20.39
N GLY A 17 32.13 -5.39 -20.56
CA GLY A 17 30.87 -4.67 -20.52
C GLY A 17 30.67 -4.08 -19.13
N THR A 18 30.84 -2.77 -18.99
CA THR A 18 30.45 -2.07 -17.76
C THR A 18 28.96 -2.27 -17.55
N VAL A 19 28.58 -3.06 -16.54
CA VAL A 19 27.20 -3.17 -16.10
C VAL A 19 26.80 -1.83 -15.50
N VAL A 20 26.11 -1.01 -16.28
CA VAL A 20 25.53 0.25 -15.78
C VAL A 20 24.37 -0.12 -14.85
N PHE A 21 24.61 -0.02 -13.55
CA PHE A 21 23.57 -0.09 -12.53
C PHE A 21 22.69 1.16 -12.63
N GLY A 22 21.47 1.00 -13.11
CA GLY A 22 20.47 2.06 -13.06
C GLY A 22 19.83 2.07 -11.68
N GLN A 23 20.19 3.02 -10.82
CA GLN A 23 19.50 3.24 -9.56
C GLN A 23 18.08 3.75 -9.85
N LYS A 24 17.07 3.08 -9.30
CA LYS A 24 15.66 3.44 -9.44
C LYS A 24 15.15 3.98 -8.12
N ASN A 25 14.66 5.22 -8.13
CA ASN A 25 14.07 5.87 -6.97
C ASN A 25 12.55 5.87 -7.12
N ILE A 26 11.84 5.36 -6.11
CA ILE A 26 10.38 5.40 -6.01
C ILE A 26 10.03 6.04 -4.67
N VAL A 27 9.20 7.08 -4.72
CA VAL A 27 8.62 7.69 -3.53
C VAL A 27 7.28 7.05 -3.27
N ILE A 28 7.12 6.45 -2.11
CA ILE A 28 5.85 5.91 -1.65
C ILE A 28 5.27 6.90 -0.63
N LEU A 29 4.11 7.44 -0.97
CA LEU A 29 3.28 8.19 -0.05
C LEU A 29 2.18 7.29 0.51
N HIS A 30 1.79 7.52 1.75
CA HIS A 30 0.63 6.81 2.28
C HIS A 30 -0.14 7.59 3.34
N THR A 31 -1.38 7.16 3.51
CA THR A 31 -2.27 7.55 4.61
C THR A 31 -2.94 6.32 5.22
N ASN A 32 -3.59 6.51 6.35
CA ASN A 32 -4.45 5.53 7.01
C ASN A 32 -5.42 6.27 7.93
N ASP A 33 -6.57 5.66 8.21
CA ASP A 33 -7.52 6.10 9.24
C ASP A 33 -7.92 7.57 9.07
N THR A 34 -8.13 8.01 7.82
CA THR A 34 -8.40 9.42 7.54
C THR A 34 -9.78 9.85 8.04
N HIS A 35 -10.66 8.88 8.31
CA HIS A 35 -11.93 9.04 9.01
C HIS A 35 -12.73 10.26 8.57
N SER A 36 -13.06 10.29 7.27
CA SER A 36 -13.90 11.33 6.69
C SER A 36 -13.40 12.75 6.99
N ARG A 37 -12.08 12.93 7.20
CA ARG A 37 -11.49 14.24 7.50
C ARG A 37 -11.34 15.08 6.24
N ILE A 38 -12.47 15.59 5.78
CA ILE A 38 -12.59 16.47 4.61
C ILE A 38 -12.00 17.85 4.90
N GLU A 39 -12.44 18.48 5.99
CA GLU A 39 -11.97 19.79 6.41
C GLU A 39 -10.81 19.69 7.41
N PRO A 40 -10.02 20.78 7.56
CA PRO A 40 -9.13 20.93 8.69
C PRO A 40 -9.84 20.67 10.02
N ILE A 41 -9.09 20.12 10.96
CA ILE A 41 -9.54 19.94 12.34
C ILE A 41 -9.67 21.34 12.97
N PRO A 42 -10.78 21.64 13.69
CA PRO A 42 -10.97 22.94 14.32
C PRO A 42 -9.81 23.31 15.24
N GLU A 43 -9.44 24.60 15.29
CA GLU A 43 -8.34 25.11 16.13
C GLU A 43 -8.52 24.77 17.62
N THR A 44 -9.75 24.57 18.07
CA THR A 44 -10.08 24.17 19.44
C THR A 44 -9.70 22.73 19.80
N ASP A 45 -9.31 21.90 18.82
CA ASP A 45 -8.84 20.54 19.07
C ASP A 45 -7.47 20.55 19.77
N ARG A 46 -7.41 19.95 20.95
CA ARG A 46 -6.25 20.00 21.85
C ARG A 46 -5.00 19.29 21.32
N ILE A 47 -5.14 18.42 20.32
CA ILE A 47 -4.05 17.56 19.83
C ILE A 47 -3.65 17.97 18.41
N ALA A 48 -4.64 18.27 17.57
CA ALA A 48 -4.46 18.41 16.14
C ALA A 48 -5.18 19.62 15.53
N GLY A 49 -5.44 20.68 16.33
CA GLY A 49 -6.01 21.93 15.84
C GLY A 49 -5.28 22.47 14.62
N ASP A 50 -6.05 22.90 13.63
CA ASP A 50 -5.60 23.37 12.31
C ASP A 50 -4.76 22.37 11.50
N LYS A 51 -4.87 21.06 11.77
CA LYS A 51 -4.24 20.00 10.94
C LYS A 51 -5.25 19.26 10.08
N GLY A 52 -4.75 18.47 9.14
CA GLY A 52 -5.58 17.62 8.26
C GLY A 52 -6.28 18.39 7.15
N GLY A 53 -7.39 17.83 6.68
CA GLY A 53 -8.16 18.31 5.54
C GLY A 53 -7.61 17.86 4.18
N VAL A 54 -8.52 17.57 3.25
CA VAL A 54 -8.18 16.99 1.93
C VAL A 54 -7.43 17.98 1.05
N VAL A 55 -7.72 19.28 1.14
CA VAL A 55 -7.05 20.32 0.34
C VAL A 55 -5.55 20.39 0.66
N ARG A 56 -5.21 20.39 1.95
CA ARG A 56 -3.80 20.42 2.40
C ARG A 56 -3.07 19.13 1.99
N ARG A 57 -3.74 17.99 2.18
CA ARG A 57 -3.22 16.67 1.77
C ARG A 57 -2.92 16.62 0.28
N MET A 58 -3.88 17.03 -0.55
CA MET A 58 -3.75 17.08 -2.01
C MET A 58 -2.61 18.00 -2.42
N LYS A 59 -2.50 19.20 -1.83
CA LYS A 59 -1.40 20.15 -2.12
C LYS A 59 -0.03 19.53 -1.84
N TYR A 60 0.14 18.83 -0.72
CA TYR A 60 1.39 18.15 -0.39
C TYR A 60 1.69 17.01 -1.38
N ILE A 61 0.71 16.16 -1.68
CA ILE A 61 0.85 15.05 -2.64
C ILE A 61 1.26 15.58 -4.02
N ASP A 62 0.62 16.64 -4.50
CA ASP A 62 0.93 17.24 -5.80
C ASP A 62 2.30 17.92 -5.82
N GLN A 63 2.73 18.53 -4.70
CA GLN A 63 4.09 19.03 -4.57
C GLN A 63 5.11 17.89 -4.72
N VAL A 64 4.94 16.79 -3.98
CA VAL A 64 5.86 15.64 -4.07
C VAL A 64 5.87 15.05 -5.48
N ARG A 65 4.72 14.98 -6.17
CA ARG A 65 4.64 14.53 -7.57
C ARG A 65 5.30 15.47 -8.58
N LYS A 66 5.37 16.78 -8.30
CA LYS A 66 6.13 17.73 -9.13
C LYS A 66 7.63 17.57 -8.94
N GLU A 67 8.07 17.30 -7.71
CA GLU A 67 9.47 17.14 -7.34
C GLU A 67 10.03 15.74 -7.70
N ASN A 68 9.17 14.73 -7.87
CA ASN A 68 9.58 13.34 -8.04
C ASN A 68 8.83 12.68 -9.20
N LYS A 69 9.57 12.07 -10.13
CA LYS A 69 9.00 11.39 -11.30
C LYS A 69 8.18 10.14 -10.95
N ASN A 70 8.62 9.40 -9.93
CA ASN A 70 8.13 8.06 -9.62
C ASN A 70 7.45 8.05 -8.24
N VAL A 71 6.23 8.58 -8.15
CA VAL A 71 5.44 8.57 -6.91
C VAL A 71 4.33 7.53 -6.99
N LEU A 72 4.13 6.83 -5.88
CA LEU A 72 2.97 5.98 -5.61
C LEU A 72 2.27 6.49 -4.34
N LEU A 73 0.95 6.40 -4.28
CA LEU A 73 0.14 6.83 -3.14
C LEU A 73 -0.79 5.70 -2.69
N PHE A 74 -0.72 5.32 -1.42
CA PHE A 74 -1.54 4.25 -0.85
C PHE A 74 -2.37 4.69 0.35
N ASP A 75 -3.48 4.00 0.61
CA ASP A 75 -4.24 4.16 1.85
C ASP A 75 -4.44 2.81 2.55
N ALA A 76 -4.24 2.80 3.87
CA ALA A 76 -4.33 1.60 4.69
C ALA A 76 -5.74 1.35 5.28
N GLY A 77 -6.79 1.99 4.78
CA GLY A 77 -8.19 1.77 5.20
C GLY A 77 -8.68 2.76 6.25
N ASP A 78 -9.96 2.66 6.60
CA ASP A 78 -10.71 3.61 7.44
C ASP A 78 -10.64 5.06 6.90
N PHE A 79 -10.85 5.20 5.59
CA PHE A 79 -11.02 6.52 4.98
C PHE A 79 -12.47 7.01 5.13
N LEU A 80 -13.41 6.07 5.34
CA LEU A 80 -14.80 6.34 5.70
C LEU A 80 -14.98 6.56 7.21
N GLN A 81 -16.21 6.95 7.59
CA GLN A 81 -16.67 7.22 8.96
C GLN A 81 -15.92 8.33 9.70
N GLY A 82 -16.57 9.02 10.65
CA GLY A 82 -15.89 9.86 11.65
C GLY A 82 -16.19 11.37 11.58
N THR A 83 -16.89 11.83 10.54
CA THR A 83 -17.50 13.18 10.49
C THR A 83 -18.92 13.12 9.94
N PRO A 84 -19.71 14.21 10.10
CA PRO A 84 -21.01 14.31 9.45
C PRO A 84 -20.99 14.14 7.92
N TYR A 85 -19.86 14.33 7.23
CA TYR A 85 -19.75 14.09 5.80
C TYR A 85 -20.12 12.63 5.46
N PHE A 86 -19.58 11.65 6.20
CA PHE A 86 -19.93 10.25 5.95
C PHE A 86 -21.40 9.95 6.25
N ASN A 87 -21.95 10.56 7.30
CA ASN A 87 -23.36 10.37 7.68
C ASN A 87 -24.31 10.85 6.59
N LEU A 88 -23.99 11.99 5.96
CA LEU A 88 -24.82 12.64 4.95
C LEU A 88 -24.59 12.09 3.53
N PHE A 89 -23.34 11.87 3.15
CA PHE A 89 -22.96 11.56 1.77
C PHE A 89 -22.51 10.11 1.55
N LYS A 90 -22.49 9.29 2.60
CA LYS A 90 -22.28 7.83 2.53
C LYS A 90 -21.03 7.42 1.74
N GLY A 91 -19.93 8.14 1.92
CA GLY A 91 -18.64 7.84 1.29
C GLY A 91 -18.38 8.50 -0.06
N GLU A 92 -19.35 9.24 -0.62
CA GLU A 92 -19.17 9.91 -1.91
C GLU A 92 -18.05 10.95 -1.88
N ILE A 93 -18.05 11.83 -0.87
CA ILE A 93 -17.09 12.94 -0.77
C ILE A 93 -15.66 12.42 -0.53
N GLU A 94 -15.53 11.43 0.33
CA GLU A 94 -14.26 10.76 0.63
C GLU A 94 -13.68 10.12 -0.63
N THR A 95 -14.51 9.36 -1.36
CA THR A 95 -14.11 8.66 -2.58
C THR A 95 -13.70 9.66 -3.67
N GLU A 96 -14.46 10.74 -3.87
CA GLU A 96 -14.11 11.74 -4.87
C GLU A 96 -12.84 12.53 -4.52
N ALA A 97 -12.62 12.84 -3.25
CA ALA A 97 -11.37 13.45 -2.81
C ALA A 97 -10.17 12.53 -3.10
N MET A 98 -10.31 11.22 -2.84
CA MET A 98 -9.26 10.23 -3.13
C MET A 98 -9.07 10.01 -4.64
N ASN A 99 -10.14 10.08 -5.44
CA ASN A 99 -10.07 10.06 -6.90
C ASN A 99 -9.23 11.22 -7.43
N LEU A 100 -9.47 12.45 -6.94
CA LEU A 100 -8.71 13.65 -7.30
C LEU A 100 -7.25 13.55 -6.87
N MET A 101 -7.00 12.96 -5.70
CA MET A 101 -5.64 12.68 -5.22
C MET A 101 -4.96 11.52 -5.95
N ARG A 102 -5.65 10.79 -6.84
CA ARG A 102 -5.09 9.70 -7.67
C ARG A 102 -4.37 8.65 -6.82
N TYR A 103 -5.05 8.06 -5.85
CA TYR A 103 -4.51 6.92 -5.10
C TYR A 103 -4.20 5.76 -6.06
N ASP A 104 -3.08 5.07 -5.83
CA ASP A 104 -2.63 3.95 -6.65
C ASP A 104 -3.19 2.61 -6.14
N ALA A 105 -3.44 2.49 -4.84
CA ALA A 105 -4.20 1.38 -4.23
C ALA A 105 -4.68 1.74 -2.82
N VAL A 106 -5.78 1.14 -2.40
CA VAL A 106 -6.39 1.32 -1.07
C VAL A 106 -6.80 -0.04 -0.53
N THR A 107 -6.60 -0.29 0.77
CA THR A 107 -7.21 -1.46 1.45
C THR A 107 -8.46 -1.05 2.23
N LEU A 108 -9.19 -2.02 2.74
CA LEU A 108 -10.34 -1.79 3.60
C LEU A 108 -9.93 -1.75 5.08
N GLY A 109 -10.56 -0.88 5.84
CA GLY A 109 -10.63 -0.97 7.28
C GLY A 109 -11.97 -1.50 7.76
N ASN A 110 -12.19 -1.47 9.07
CA ASN A 110 -13.46 -1.93 9.63
C ASN A 110 -14.60 -0.93 9.38
N HIS A 111 -14.30 0.37 9.31
CA HIS A 111 -15.31 1.41 9.14
C HIS A 111 -15.85 1.53 7.72
N GLU A 112 -15.20 0.91 6.73
CA GLU A 112 -15.77 0.80 5.39
C GLU A 112 -17.10 0.02 5.35
N PHE A 113 -17.39 -0.76 6.40
CA PHE A 113 -18.58 -1.59 6.52
C PHE A 113 -19.67 -0.98 7.40
N ASP A 114 -19.50 0.23 7.95
CA ASP A 114 -20.42 0.81 8.94
C ASP A 114 -21.86 0.96 8.45
N TYR A 115 -22.05 1.22 7.15
CA TYR A 115 -23.37 1.25 6.50
C TYR A 115 -23.68 0.00 5.66
N GLY A 116 -22.97 -1.09 5.91
CA GLY A 116 -23.19 -2.37 5.25
C GLY A 116 -22.66 -2.44 3.81
N LEU A 117 -22.80 -3.62 3.23
CA LEU A 117 -22.22 -3.92 1.92
C LEU A 117 -22.83 -3.09 0.78
N ASP A 118 -24.06 -2.60 0.92
CA ASP A 118 -24.75 -1.83 -0.15
C ASP A 118 -24.09 -0.48 -0.36
N ILE A 119 -23.70 0.18 0.73
CA ILE A 119 -22.96 1.44 0.67
C ILE A 119 -21.52 1.19 0.25
N LEU A 120 -20.89 0.14 0.78
CA LEU A 120 -19.53 -0.22 0.36
C LEU A 120 -19.45 -0.51 -1.14
N GLU A 121 -20.44 -1.19 -1.74
CA GLU A 121 -20.49 -1.42 -3.19
C GLU A 121 -20.52 -0.11 -3.97
N LYS A 122 -21.35 0.86 -3.55
CA LYS A 122 -21.42 2.19 -4.19
C LYS A 122 -20.08 2.93 -4.10
N VAL A 123 -19.39 2.82 -2.97
CA VAL A 123 -18.04 3.38 -2.78
C VAL A 123 -17.05 2.72 -3.73
N VAL A 124 -16.99 1.38 -3.74
CA VAL A 124 -16.07 0.61 -4.58
C VAL A 124 -16.29 0.89 -6.07
N ARG A 125 -17.54 1.00 -6.52
CA ARG A 125 -17.87 1.32 -7.92
C ARG A 125 -17.51 2.75 -8.33
N ARG A 126 -17.50 3.69 -7.37
CA ARG A 126 -17.12 5.09 -7.61
C ARG A 126 -15.60 5.30 -7.57
N ALA A 127 -14.86 4.44 -6.88
CA ALA A 127 -13.42 4.53 -6.77
C ALA A 127 -12.75 4.36 -8.16
N LYS A 128 -11.90 5.34 -8.52
CA LYS A 128 -11.02 5.30 -9.70
C LYS A 128 -9.66 4.69 -9.39
N PHE A 129 -9.53 4.11 -8.21
CA PHE A 129 -8.36 3.41 -7.71
C PHE A 129 -8.76 1.99 -7.32
N PRO A 130 -7.85 1.01 -7.44
CA PRO A 130 -8.15 -0.35 -7.03
C PRO A 130 -8.23 -0.44 -5.51
N ILE A 131 -9.29 -1.09 -5.03
CA ILE A 131 -9.41 -1.53 -3.65
C ILE A 131 -8.93 -2.97 -3.55
N VAL A 132 -8.02 -3.24 -2.60
CA VAL A 132 -7.41 -4.55 -2.39
C VAL A 132 -7.74 -5.12 -1.01
N SER A 133 -8.13 -6.39 -0.97
CA SER A 133 -8.33 -7.15 0.27
C SER A 133 -8.11 -8.62 -0.05
N SER A 134 -7.07 -9.20 0.55
CA SER A 134 -6.60 -10.54 0.26
C SER A 134 -7.24 -11.59 1.15
N ASN A 135 -7.51 -11.25 2.42
CA ASN A 135 -8.00 -12.19 3.43
C ASN A 135 -9.51 -12.10 3.68
N TYR A 136 -10.23 -11.27 2.92
CA TYR A 136 -11.68 -11.32 2.83
C TYR A 136 -12.10 -11.96 1.51
N ASP A 137 -12.96 -12.96 1.60
CA ASP A 137 -13.62 -13.58 0.44
C ASP A 137 -15.01 -12.96 0.27
N PHE A 138 -15.17 -12.22 -0.83
CA PHE A 138 -16.41 -11.54 -1.21
C PHE A 138 -17.28 -12.36 -2.19
N SER A 139 -16.91 -13.60 -2.52
CA SER A 139 -17.60 -14.41 -3.53
C SER A 139 -19.09 -14.62 -3.25
N GLY A 140 -19.49 -14.64 -1.98
CA GLY A 140 -20.88 -14.74 -1.53
C GLY A 140 -21.62 -13.40 -1.40
N THR A 141 -21.08 -12.31 -1.93
CA THR A 141 -21.62 -10.95 -1.75
C THR A 141 -21.70 -10.18 -3.07
N GLN A 142 -22.38 -9.04 -3.07
CA GLN A 142 -22.41 -8.11 -4.21
C GLN A 142 -21.06 -7.45 -4.53
N LEU A 143 -20.07 -7.59 -3.66
CA LEU A 143 -18.70 -7.12 -3.90
C LEU A 143 -17.84 -8.12 -4.68
N ASN A 144 -18.40 -9.27 -5.07
CA ASN A 144 -17.70 -10.28 -5.85
C ASN A 144 -17.08 -9.66 -7.13
N ASN A 145 -15.80 -9.93 -7.36
CA ASN A 145 -14.98 -9.38 -8.45
C ASN A 145 -14.79 -7.85 -8.47
N LEU A 146 -15.36 -7.09 -7.53
CA LEU A 146 -15.14 -5.63 -7.43
C LEU A 146 -13.88 -5.30 -6.62
N ILE A 147 -13.61 -6.09 -5.58
CA ILE A 147 -12.41 -5.97 -4.75
C ILE A 147 -11.43 -7.05 -5.15
N LYS A 148 -10.18 -6.66 -5.41
CA LYS A 148 -9.14 -7.58 -5.88
C LYS A 148 -8.33 -8.13 -4.70
N PRO A 149 -7.92 -9.41 -4.71
CA PRO A 149 -7.05 -9.93 -3.66
C PRO A 149 -5.66 -9.29 -3.70
N TYR A 150 -5.19 -8.89 -4.87
CA TYR A 150 -3.92 -8.19 -5.06
C TYR A 150 -3.91 -7.48 -6.41
N ILE A 151 -2.95 -6.58 -6.60
CA ILE A 151 -2.63 -5.98 -7.89
C ILE A 151 -1.13 -5.96 -8.11
N ILE A 152 -0.71 -5.66 -9.34
CA ILE A 152 0.69 -5.42 -9.69
C ILE A 152 0.76 -4.05 -10.35
N LEU A 153 1.57 -3.17 -9.77
CA LEU A 153 1.87 -1.85 -10.31
C LEU A 153 3.24 -1.87 -10.97
N LYS A 154 3.39 -1.13 -12.07
CA LYS A 154 4.67 -0.94 -12.74
C LYS A 154 5.04 0.54 -12.74
N LYS A 155 6.14 0.89 -12.08
CA LYS A 155 6.67 2.28 -12.04
C LYS A 155 8.14 2.26 -12.42
N ASP A 156 8.51 3.01 -13.45
CA ASP A 156 9.90 3.10 -13.95
C ASP A 156 10.59 1.74 -14.18
N GLY A 157 9.82 0.76 -14.67
CA GLY A 157 10.31 -0.60 -14.95
C GLY A 157 10.48 -1.50 -13.72
N VAL A 158 10.05 -1.06 -12.54
CA VAL A 158 9.94 -1.85 -11.30
C VAL A 158 8.53 -2.42 -11.20
N LYS A 159 8.41 -3.73 -10.95
CA LYS A 159 7.14 -4.41 -10.68
C LYS A 159 6.91 -4.53 -9.18
N ILE A 160 5.80 -3.98 -8.70
CA ILE A 160 5.46 -3.92 -7.28
C ILE A 160 4.14 -4.64 -7.08
N GLY A 161 4.16 -5.75 -6.33
CA GLY A 161 2.96 -6.46 -5.92
C GLY A 161 2.34 -5.78 -4.70
N ILE A 162 1.02 -5.54 -4.73
CA ILE A 162 0.28 -4.94 -3.62
C ILE A 162 -0.76 -5.95 -3.14
N ILE A 163 -0.73 -6.27 -1.85
CA ILE A 163 -1.72 -7.11 -1.16
C ILE A 163 -2.42 -6.29 -0.07
N GLY A 164 -3.64 -6.66 0.29
CA GLY A 164 -4.41 -6.01 1.37
C GLY A 164 -4.70 -7.01 2.49
N ILE A 165 -4.38 -6.68 3.74
CA ILE A 165 -4.66 -7.56 4.88
C ILE A 165 -5.48 -6.80 5.92
N ASN A 166 -6.62 -7.36 6.29
CA ASN A 166 -7.66 -6.68 7.07
C ASN A 166 -7.89 -7.42 8.39
N VAL A 167 -8.38 -6.70 9.41
CA VAL A 167 -8.78 -7.26 10.72
C VAL A 167 -9.79 -8.39 10.61
N GLU A 168 -9.96 -9.18 11.67
CA GLU A 168 -11.14 -10.03 11.81
C GLU A 168 -12.34 -9.13 12.16
N PRO A 169 -13.44 -9.12 11.38
CA PRO A 169 -14.54 -8.19 11.62
C PRO A 169 -15.39 -8.54 12.85
N ARG A 170 -15.35 -9.78 13.33
CA ARG A 170 -16.12 -10.18 14.51
C ARG A 170 -15.77 -9.31 15.71
N GLY A 171 -16.77 -8.58 16.22
CA GLY A 171 -16.62 -7.68 17.36
C GLY A 171 -16.16 -6.26 17.00
N LEU A 172 -15.82 -6.01 15.73
CA LEU A 172 -15.47 -4.68 15.20
C LEU A 172 -16.53 -4.13 14.26
N ILE A 173 -17.24 -5.01 13.55
CA ILE A 173 -18.26 -4.66 12.57
C ILE A 173 -19.58 -5.31 13.00
N ALA A 174 -20.71 -4.63 12.78
CA ALA A 174 -22.02 -5.23 13.00
C ALA A 174 -22.18 -6.49 12.13
N SER A 175 -22.64 -7.60 12.70
CA SER A 175 -22.71 -8.91 12.02
C SER A 175 -23.48 -8.88 10.70
N GLY A 176 -24.57 -8.10 10.65
CA GLY A 176 -25.37 -7.89 9.43
C GLY A 176 -24.59 -7.23 8.29
N ASN A 177 -23.56 -6.46 8.59
CA ASN A 177 -22.85 -5.62 7.62
C ASN A 177 -21.75 -6.35 6.85
N TYR A 178 -21.44 -7.60 7.19
CA TYR A 178 -20.47 -8.45 6.47
C TYR A 178 -21.02 -9.84 6.14
N MET A 179 -22.36 -9.99 6.13
CA MET A 179 -23.01 -11.25 5.79
C MET A 179 -22.60 -11.76 4.41
N GLY A 180 -22.33 -13.06 4.31
CA GLY A 180 -21.90 -13.72 3.07
C GLY A 180 -20.39 -13.66 2.81
N MET A 181 -19.62 -12.87 3.57
CA MET A 181 -18.16 -12.88 3.50
C MET A 181 -17.57 -14.09 4.23
N LYS A 182 -16.39 -14.53 3.78
CA LYS A 182 -15.54 -15.46 4.55
C LYS A 182 -14.20 -14.80 4.87
N PHE A 183 -13.59 -15.26 5.95
CA PHE A 183 -12.37 -14.69 6.49
C PHE A 183 -11.27 -15.73 6.44
N LEU A 184 -10.16 -15.39 5.79
CA LEU A 184 -9.01 -16.27 5.63
C LEU A 184 -7.92 -15.90 6.64
N PRO A 185 -7.09 -16.86 7.09
CA PRO A 185 -5.98 -16.56 7.99
C PRO A 185 -5.02 -15.53 7.36
N PRO A 186 -4.77 -14.38 8.02
CA PRO A 186 -3.98 -13.29 7.43
C PRO A 186 -2.58 -13.71 6.97
N ALA A 187 -1.81 -14.37 7.84
CA ALA A 187 -0.43 -14.74 7.56
C ALA A 187 -0.30 -15.79 6.45
N GLU A 188 -1.16 -16.80 6.45
CA GLU A 188 -1.17 -17.83 5.41
C GLU A 188 -1.50 -17.21 4.04
N THR A 189 -2.55 -16.39 4.00
CA THR A 189 -3.01 -15.69 2.79
C THR A 189 -1.92 -14.79 2.23
N ALA A 190 -1.32 -13.96 3.08
CA ALA A 190 -0.27 -13.03 2.70
C ALA A 190 0.97 -13.78 2.17
N ASN A 191 1.40 -14.85 2.83
CA ASN A 191 2.56 -15.64 2.41
C ASN A 191 2.34 -16.31 1.05
N LYS A 192 1.15 -16.89 0.82
CA LYS A 192 0.80 -17.52 -0.45
C LYS A 192 0.87 -16.51 -1.60
N LEU A 193 0.27 -15.33 -1.41
CA LEU A 193 0.27 -14.27 -2.44
C LEU A 193 1.65 -13.66 -2.62
N ALA A 194 2.37 -13.35 -1.55
CA ALA A 194 3.72 -12.78 -1.63
C ALA A 194 4.70 -13.73 -2.34
N LEU A 195 4.60 -15.05 -2.09
CA LEU A 195 5.37 -16.05 -2.81
C LEU A 195 5.05 -16.05 -4.31
N LYS A 196 3.76 -16.05 -4.68
CA LYS A 196 3.33 -15.95 -6.09
C LYS A 196 3.88 -14.68 -6.75
N LEU A 197 3.72 -13.53 -6.10
CA LEU A 197 4.13 -12.23 -6.60
C LEU A 197 5.64 -12.17 -6.87
N LYS A 198 6.47 -12.69 -5.95
CA LYS A 198 7.93 -12.75 -6.15
C LYS A 198 8.33 -13.78 -7.21
N THR A 199 7.75 -14.98 -7.17
CA THR A 199 8.28 -16.13 -7.94
C THR A 199 7.66 -16.31 -9.33
N ILE A 200 6.35 -16.08 -9.47
CA ILE A 200 5.63 -16.24 -10.73
C ILE A 200 5.56 -14.91 -11.46
N ASP A 201 5.04 -13.88 -10.80
CA ASP A 201 4.84 -12.57 -11.44
C ASP A 201 6.14 -11.75 -11.56
N LYS A 202 7.20 -12.21 -10.89
CA LYS A 202 8.53 -11.57 -10.86
C LYS A 202 8.44 -10.11 -10.41
N CYS A 203 7.70 -9.86 -9.33
CA CYS A 203 7.70 -8.57 -8.66
C CYS A 203 9.04 -8.36 -7.95
N ASP A 204 9.60 -7.16 -8.12
CA ASP A 204 10.82 -6.74 -7.46
C ASP A 204 10.55 -6.48 -5.97
N MET A 205 9.37 -5.94 -5.65
CA MET A 205 8.90 -5.61 -4.31
C MET A 205 7.47 -6.08 -4.06
N VAL A 206 7.14 -6.42 -2.82
CA VAL A 206 5.78 -6.67 -2.33
C VAL A 206 5.48 -5.74 -1.15
N ILE A 207 4.40 -4.98 -1.29
CA ILE A 207 3.87 -4.07 -0.26
C ILE A 207 2.55 -4.65 0.26
N CYS A 208 2.43 -4.75 1.58
CA CYS A 208 1.19 -5.09 2.25
C CYS A 208 0.51 -3.83 2.78
N LEU A 209 -0.70 -3.55 2.32
CA LEU A 209 -1.59 -2.55 2.91
C LEU A 209 -2.36 -3.24 4.03
N SER A 210 -1.94 -3.01 5.28
CA SER A 210 -2.48 -3.69 6.45
C SER A 210 -3.42 -2.78 7.24
N HIS A 211 -4.58 -3.31 7.60
CA HIS A 211 -5.49 -2.71 8.56
C HIS A 211 -5.60 -3.57 9.83
N LEU A 212 -4.51 -4.24 10.26
CA LEU A 212 -4.49 -5.10 11.45
C LEU A 212 -4.28 -4.34 12.77
N GLY A 213 -3.72 -3.12 12.68
CA GLY A 213 -3.22 -2.36 13.83
C GLY A 213 -1.76 -2.68 14.14
N TYR A 214 -0.99 -1.66 14.51
CA TYR A 214 0.47 -1.72 14.64
C TYR A 214 0.98 -2.86 15.54
N THR A 215 0.35 -3.11 16.69
CA THR A 215 0.74 -4.22 17.57
C THR A 215 0.51 -5.58 16.90
N SER A 216 -0.57 -5.73 16.13
CA SER A 216 -0.84 -6.92 15.32
C SER A 216 0.11 -7.01 14.13
N ASP A 217 0.43 -5.91 13.46
CA ASP A 217 1.42 -5.85 12.39
C ASP A 217 2.79 -6.37 12.85
N LYS A 218 3.23 -5.99 14.06
CA LYS A 218 4.48 -6.53 14.64
C LYS A 218 4.46 -8.05 14.82
N ARG A 219 3.33 -8.62 15.22
CA ARG A 219 3.16 -10.08 15.33
C ARG A 219 3.04 -10.75 13.96
N PHE A 220 2.39 -10.06 13.03
CA PHE A 220 2.18 -10.51 11.67
C PHE A 220 3.51 -10.60 10.91
N VAL A 221 4.39 -9.60 11.01
CA VAL A 221 5.73 -9.64 10.37
C VAL A 221 6.49 -10.92 10.72
N LYS A 222 6.47 -11.35 11.98
CA LYS A 222 7.15 -12.56 12.45
C LYS A 222 6.66 -13.87 11.81
N GLN A 223 5.51 -13.82 11.13
CA GLN A 223 4.90 -14.95 10.44
C GLN A 223 4.98 -14.82 8.91
N THR A 224 5.57 -13.73 8.40
CA THR A 224 5.57 -13.42 6.96
C THR A 224 6.85 -13.86 6.27
N ARG A 225 6.76 -14.06 4.95
CA ARG A 225 7.86 -14.21 4.00
C ARG A 225 7.58 -13.37 2.78
N ASN A 226 8.63 -12.94 2.08
CA ASN A 226 8.56 -12.27 0.77
C ASN A 226 7.86 -10.90 0.73
N ILE A 227 7.45 -10.34 1.87
CA ILE A 227 6.91 -8.99 2.02
C ILE A 227 8.07 -8.06 2.39
N ASP A 228 8.19 -6.92 1.71
CA ASP A 228 9.27 -5.96 1.94
C ASP A 228 8.79 -4.76 2.78
N ILE A 229 7.55 -4.33 2.60
CA ILE A 229 6.96 -3.16 3.29
C ILE A 229 5.54 -3.49 3.76
N ILE A 230 5.20 -3.06 4.98
CA ILE A 230 3.85 -3.01 5.52
C ILE A 230 3.48 -1.56 5.80
N ILE A 231 2.41 -1.11 5.16
CA ILE A 231 1.78 0.19 5.39
C ILE A 231 0.53 -0.09 6.23
N GLY A 232 0.57 0.30 7.51
CA GLY A 232 -0.42 -0.05 8.52
C GLY A 232 -1.50 1.00 8.75
N GLY A 233 -2.62 0.58 9.32
CA GLY A 233 -3.78 1.39 9.75
C GLY A 233 -4.36 0.91 11.08
N HIS A 234 -5.64 1.20 11.35
CA HIS A 234 -6.47 0.74 12.48
C HIS A 234 -6.11 1.33 13.86
N SER A 235 -4.84 1.23 14.26
CA SER A 235 -4.40 1.56 15.63
C SER A 235 -4.11 3.04 15.88
N HIS A 236 -4.22 3.87 14.85
CA HIS A 236 -3.89 5.30 14.85
C HIS A 236 -2.47 5.61 15.37
N THR A 237 -1.53 4.68 15.18
CA THR A 237 -0.17 4.83 15.71
C THR A 237 0.55 5.96 15.01
N ASN A 238 0.98 6.98 15.78
CA ASN A 238 1.75 8.10 15.26
C ASN A 238 3.24 7.76 15.23
N MET A 239 3.75 7.39 14.06
CA MET A 239 5.17 7.07 13.86
C MET A 239 5.89 8.25 13.20
N LYS A 240 7.03 8.66 13.77
CA LYS A 240 7.89 9.68 13.15
C LYS A 240 8.80 9.10 12.06
N THR A 241 9.20 7.85 12.24
CA THR A 241 10.03 7.07 11.33
C THR A 241 9.47 5.66 11.26
N PRO A 242 9.67 4.93 10.14
CA PRO A 242 9.25 3.55 10.06
C PRO A 242 10.10 2.66 11.00
N ASP A 243 9.52 1.56 11.44
CA ASP A 243 10.25 0.49 12.12
C ASP A 243 10.78 -0.51 11.11
N ILE A 244 11.90 -1.15 11.45
CA ILE A 244 12.43 -2.30 10.70
C ILE A 244 12.35 -3.53 11.60
N LEU A 245 11.60 -4.53 11.15
CA LEU A 245 11.34 -5.75 11.89
C LEU A 245 11.83 -6.97 11.10
N LYS A 246 12.24 -8.02 11.82
CA LYS A 246 12.68 -9.29 11.19
C LYS A 246 11.49 -10.23 11.01
N ASN A 247 11.35 -10.75 9.79
CA ASN A 247 10.40 -11.81 9.49
C ASN A 247 10.94 -13.21 9.85
N ILE A 248 10.19 -14.27 9.52
CA ILE A 248 10.57 -15.66 9.88
C ILE A 248 11.88 -16.13 9.21
N ASP A 249 12.27 -15.51 8.09
CA ASP A 249 13.52 -15.80 7.38
C ASP A 249 14.64 -14.81 7.77
N ASN A 250 14.47 -14.07 8.87
CA ASN A 250 15.38 -13.02 9.36
C ASN A 250 15.65 -11.90 8.33
N LYS A 251 14.71 -11.66 7.41
CA LYS A 251 14.74 -10.54 6.47
C LYS A 251 14.06 -9.32 7.06
N ASP A 252 14.57 -8.15 6.71
CA ASP A 252 13.99 -6.87 7.12
C ASP A 252 12.67 -6.60 6.42
N VAL A 253 11.70 -6.15 7.22
CA VAL A 253 10.38 -5.68 6.77
C VAL A 253 10.15 -4.32 7.39
N LEU A 254 9.92 -3.32 6.54
CA LEU A 254 9.60 -1.97 6.96
C LEU A 254 8.13 -1.89 7.38
N VAL A 255 7.82 -1.32 8.55
CA VAL A 255 6.45 -1.11 9.03
C VAL A 255 6.23 0.38 9.31
N PHE A 256 5.16 0.97 8.76
CA PHE A 256 4.89 2.40 8.95
C PHE A 256 3.40 2.74 9.01
N GLN A 257 3.05 3.72 9.85
CA GLN A 257 1.69 4.25 10.04
C GLN A 257 1.74 5.77 10.29
N THR A 258 0.67 6.50 9.94
CA THR A 258 0.62 7.98 9.89
C THR A 258 -0.35 8.61 10.88
N ALA A 259 -0.47 8.05 12.08
CA ALA A 259 -1.51 8.41 13.05
C ALA A 259 -2.91 8.15 12.47
N GLY A 260 -3.76 9.17 12.37
CA GLY A 260 -5.09 9.10 11.77
C GLY A 260 -5.63 10.51 11.48
N ARG A 261 -6.90 10.61 11.09
CA ARG A 261 -7.60 11.87 10.75
C ARG A 261 -6.90 12.67 9.62
N GLY A 262 -6.04 12.01 8.84
CA GLY A 262 -5.35 12.61 7.70
C GLY A 262 -4.45 13.80 8.04
N ILE A 263 -3.96 13.88 9.27
CA ILE A 263 -3.08 14.96 9.74
C ILE A 263 -1.65 14.85 9.21
N TYR A 264 -1.24 13.65 8.80
CA TYR A 264 0.05 13.38 8.18
C TYR A 264 -0.13 12.62 6.86
N VAL A 265 0.86 12.76 5.99
CA VAL A 265 1.07 11.87 4.83
C VAL A 265 2.46 11.27 5.03
N GLY A 266 2.52 9.94 5.15
CA GLY A 266 3.77 9.21 5.31
C GLY A 266 4.54 9.21 4.01
N ARG A 267 5.87 9.24 4.10
CA ARG A 267 6.77 9.21 2.95
C ARG A 267 7.86 8.16 3.18
N ILE A 268 8.05 7.28 2.21
CA ILE A 268 9.13 6.29 2.15
C ILE A 268 9.85 6.48 0.82
N ASP A 269 11.14 6.81 0.87
CA ASP A 269 11.99 6.90 -0.32
C ASP A 269 12.70 5.56 -0.55
N VAL A 270 12.23 4.79 -1.52
CA VAL A 270 12.79 3.49 -1.88
C VAL A 270 13.84 3.66 -2.96
N LYS A 271 15.06 3.18 -2.68
CA LYS A 271 16.14 3.06 -3.66
C LYS A 271 16.31 1.59 -4.04
N LEU A 272 16.12 1.27 -5.31
CA LEU A 272 16.31 -0.06 -5.86
C LEU A 272 17.52 -0.09 -6.78
N GLU A 273 18.43 -1.02 -6.50
CA GLU A 273 19.53 -1.35 -7.40
C GLU A 273 19.09 -2.48 -8.32
N LYS A 274 18.83 -2.15 -9.58
CA LYS A 274 18.52 -3.19 -10.56
C LYS A 274 19.82 -3.74 -11.11
N ILE A 275 20.15 -4.98 -10.74
CA ILE A 275 21.13 -5.77 -11.49
C ILE A 275 20.50 -6.01 -12.88
N ARG A 276 21.06 -5.41 -13.94
CA ARG A 276 20.69 -5.79 -15.31
C ARG A 276 21.03 -7.28 -15.47
N ARG A 277 20.01 -8.12 -15.56
CA ARG A 277 20.15 -9.49 -16.05
C ARG A 277 20.16 -9.48 -17.56
#